data_AF-A0A4Y2W298-F1
#
_entry.id   AF-A0A4Y2W298-F1
#
_cell.length_a   1.000
_cell.length_b   1.000
_cell.length_c   1.000
_cell.angle_alpha   90.00
_cell.angle_beta   90.00
_cell.angle_gamma   90.00
#
_symmetry.space_group_name_H-M   'P 1'
#
loop_
_entity.id
_entity.type
_entity.pdbx_description
1 polymer ?
#
loop_
_entity_poly.entity_id
_entity_poly.type
_entity_poly.pdbx_seq_one_letter_code
_entity_poly.pdbx_strand_id
1 'polypeptide(L)'
;SAVLNAGYQVSLSHTSPTSLKTDAPPEVIWDIMRAWANMFPGKKSFELEPSKTIMSKESSIQVSFKLHPDAEPKSRCNNLLRFQINPAPNWGPKCRATTRRDLASC
;
A
#
# COMPACT_ATOMS: atom_id res chain seq x y z
N SER A 1 -7.43 9.63 -4.40
CA SER A 1 -8.58 10.34 -4.99
C SER A 1 -9.91 9.66 -4.71
N ALA A 2 -10.11 8.37 -5.04
CA ALA A 2 -11.41 7.71 -4.88
C ALA A 2 -12.03 7.83 -3.47
N VAL A 3 -11.24 7.61 -2.41
CA VAL A 3 -11.70 7.75 -1.02
C VAL A 3 -12.10 9.20 -0.70
N LEU A 4 -11.31 10.18 -1.15
CA LEU A 4 -11.61 11.62 -0.97
C LEU A 4 -12.88 12.03 -1.72
N ASN A 5 -13.04 11.56 -2.96
CA ASN A 5 -14.25 11.82 -3.76
C ASN A 5 -15.51 11.21 -3.13
N ALA A 6 -15.36 10.12 -2.35
CA ALA A 6 -16.45 9.51 -1.60
C ALA A 6 -16.76 10.27 -0.29
N GLY A 7 -16.06 11.36 0.02
CA GLY A 7 -16.29 12.21 1.18
C GLY A 7 -15.55 11.78 2.44
N TYR A 8 -14.63 10.82 2.35
CA TYR A 8 -13.88 10.28 3.48
C TYR A 8 -12.47 10.87 3.57
N GLN A 9 -11.94 10.96 4.78
CA GLN A 9 -10.58 11.42 5.03
C GLN A 9 -9.59 10.28 4.79
N VAL A 10 -8.48 10.58 4.12
CA VAL A 10 -7.41 9.60 3.89
C VAL A 10 -6.04 10.22 4.11
N SER A 11 -5.15 9.45 4.71
CA SER A 11 -3.75 9.81 4.90
C SER A 11 -2.83 8.60 4.69
N LEU A 12 -1.56 8.87 4.41
CA LEU A 12 -0.53 7.82 4.30
C LEU A 12 0.04 7.47 5.68
N SER A 13 0.37 6.19 5.89
CA SER A 13 1.10 5.74 7.08
C SER A 13 2.63 5.95 6.94
N HIS A 14 3.35 6.02 8.06
CA HIS A 14 4.82 5.91 8.07
C HIS A 14 5.27 4.43 8.08
N THR A 15 4.37 3.50 8.39
CA THR A 15 4.73 2.08 8.50
C THR A 15 5.00 1.41 7.15
N SER A 16 4.41 1.92 6.08
CA SER A 16 4.57 1.40 4.72
C SER A 16 4.20 2.45 3.67
N PRO A 17 4.91 2.50 2.53
CA PRO A 17 4.57 3.40 1.42
C PRO A 17 3.21 3.09 0.77
N THR A 18 2.71 1.86 0.90
CA THR A 18 1.42 1.43 0.31
C THR A 18 0.27 1.45 1.30
N SER A 19 0.53 1.81 2.57
CA SER A 19 -0.49 1.82 3.61
C SER A 19 -1.27 3.14 3.63
N LEU A 20 -2.60 3.00 3.58
CA LEU A 20 -3.56 4.09 3.69
C LEU A 20 -4.33 3.97 5.00
N LYS A 21 -4.49 5.10 5.69
CA LYS A 21 -5.35 5.26 6.86
C LYS A 21 -6.56 6.07 6.42
N THR A 22 -7.75 5.60 6.78
CA THR A 22 -9.02 6.20 6.36
C THR A 22 -10.05 6.04 7.46
N ASP A 23 -11.00 6.96 7.53
CA ASP A 23 -12.22 6.87 8.35
C ASP A 23 -13.37 6.16 7.62
N ALA A 24 -13.18 5.83 6.34
CA ALA A 24 -14.16 5.10 5.55
C ALA A 24 -14.46 3.71 6.14
N PRO A 25 -15.73 3.30 6.22
CA PRO A 25 -16.09 1.96 6.65
C PRO A 25 -15.56 0.92 5.64
N PRO A 26 -15.27 -0.32 6.08
CA PRO A 26 -14.73 -1.36 5.21
C PRO A 26 -15.58 -1.64 3.97
N GLU A 27 -16.90 -1.50 4.07
CA GLU A 27 -17.83 -1.70 2.95
C GLU A 27 -17.57 -0.76 1.78
N VAL A 28 -17.30 0.52 2.09
CA VAL A 28 -16.96 1.55 1.09
C VAL A 28 -15.65 1.24 0.40
N ILE A 29 -14.66 0.76 1.16
CA ILE A 29 -13.36 0.36 0.58
C ILE A 29 -13.55 -0.80 -0.39
N TRP A 30 -14.36 -1.79 -0.03
CA TRP A 30 -14.70 -2.89 -0.93
C TRP A 30 -15.47 -2.44 -2.16
N ASP A 31 -16.40 -1.48 -2.04
CA ASP A 31 -17.09 -0.87 -3.19
C ASP A 31 -16.10 -0.21 -4.16
N ILE A 32 -15.13 0.55 -3.63
CA ILE A 32 -14.06 1.17 -4.44
C ILE A 32 -13.23 0.10 -5.16
N MET A 33 -12.85 -0.97 -4.46
CA MET A 33 -12.06 -2.06 -5.06
C MET A 33 -12.83 -2.79 -6.16
N ARG A 34 -14.12 -3.06 -5.96
CA ARG A 34 -14.98 -3.67 -6.98
C ARG A 34 -15.15 -2.77 -8.19
N ALA A 35 -15.42 -1.48 -7.99
CA ALA A 35 -15.54 -0.51 -9.08
C ALA A 35 -14.24 -0.44 -9.89
N TRP A 36 -13.08 -0.48 -9.22
CA TRP A 36 -11.79 -0.52 -9.90
C TRP A 36 -11.58 -1.80 -10.71
N ALA A 37 -11.89 -2.96 -10.13
CA ALA A 37 -11.78 -4.26 -10.80
C ALA A 37 -12.70 -4.37 -12.03
N ASN A 38 -13.87 -3.73 -11.99
CA ASN A 38 -14.80 -3.67 -13.13
C ASN A 38 -14.29 -2.77 -14.27
N MET A 39 -13.63 -1.65 -13.95
CA MET A 39 -13.02 -0.78 -14.97
C MET A 39 -11.77 -1.38 -15.62
N PHE A 40 -10.96 -2.11 -14.83
CA PHE A 40 -9.72 -2.73 -15.28
C PHE A 40 -9.78 -4.25 -15.09
N PRO A 41 -10.53 -4.98 -15.93
CA PRO A 41 -10.65 -6.42 -15.82
C PRO A 41 -9.31 -7.09 -16.14
N GLY A 42 -8.56 -7.43 -15.10
CA GLY A 42 -7.36 -8.27 -15.20
C GLY A 42 -7.72 -9.74 -15.40
N LYS A 43 -6.69 -10.59 -15.44
CA LYS A 43 -6.87 -12.06 -15.37
C LYS A 43 -7.50 -12.40 -14.03
N LYS A 44 -8.75 -12.88 -14.03
CA LYS A 44 -9.45 -13.33 -12.84
C LYS A 44 -8.90 -14.70 -12.42
N SER A 45 -7.86 -14.73 -11.59
CA SER A 45 -7.32 -15.96 -11.00
C SER A 45 -8.06 -16.34 -9.71
N PHE A 46 -9.35 -16.04 -9.63
CA PHE A 46 -10.15 -16.33 -8.43
C PHE A 46 -10.54 -17.82 -8.43
N GLU A 47 -9.55 -18.70 -8.28
CA GLU A 47 -9.74 -20.14 -8.08
C GLU A 47 -10.36 -20.45 -6.70
N LEU A 48 -10.26 -19.51 -5.75
CA LEU A 48 -10.76 -19.64 -4.39
C LEU A 48 -12.15 -19.00 -4.21
N GLU A 49 -13.11 -19.80 -3.74
CA GLU A 49 -14.50 -19.40 -3.46
C GLU A 49 -14.71 -18.04 -2.76
N PRO A 50 -14.05 -17.71 -1.63
CA PRO A 50 -14.36 -16.48 -0.89
C PRO A 50 -14.05 -15.20 -1.67
N SER A 51 -13.00 -15.22 -2.49
CA SER A 51 -12.62 -14.07 -3.32
C SER A 51 -13.69 -13.77 -4.38
N LYS A 52 -14.25 -14.83 -4.97
CA LYS A 52 -15.33 -14.75 -5.95
C LYS A 52 -16.60 -14.16 -5.31
N THR A 53 -16.96 -14.61 -4.11
CA THR A 53 -18.13 -14.09 -3.38
C THR A 53 -18.00 -12.60 -3.02
N ILE A 54 -16.82 -12.15 -2.57
CA ILE A 54 -16.60 -10.74 -2.21
C ILE A 54 -16.65 -9.83 -3.44
N MET A 55 -16.12 -10.31 -4.57
CA MET A 55 -16.09 -9.57 -5.83
C MET A 55 -17.43 -9.59 -6.58
N SER A 56 -18.29 -10.59 -6.37
CA SER A 56 -19.59 -10.69 -7.04
C SER A 56 -20.67 -9.79 -6.43
N LYS A 57 -20.47 -9.29 -5.21
CA LYS A 57 -21.40 -8.34 -4.57
C LYS A 57 -21.46 -7.03 -5.37
N GLU A 58 -22.64 -6.46 -5.54
CA GLU A 58 -22.78 -5.17 -6.22
C GLU A 58 -22.26 -4.01 -5.36
N SER A 59 -21.73 -2.97 -6.01
CA SER A 59 -21.27 -1.76 -5.31
C SER A 59 -22.45 -0.89 -4.92
N SER A 60 -22.53 -0.51 -3.65
CA SER A 60 -23.63 0.32 -3.14
C SER A 60 -23.48 1.81 -3.45
N ILE A 61 -22.23 2.29 -3.55
CA ILE A 61 -21.91 3.70 -3.79
C ILE A 61 -21.45 3.97 -5.23
N GLN A 62 -21.69 5.19 -5.71
CA GLN A 62 -21.10 5.67 -6.96
C GLN A 62 -19.65 6.10 -6.71
N VAL A 63 -18.69 5.32 -7.23
CA VAL A 63 -17.26 5.59 -7.03
C VAL A 63 -16.70 6.43 -8.18
N SER A 64 -16.08 7.56 -7.85
CA SER A 64 -15.37 8.42 -8.80
C SER A 64 -13.86 8.30 -8.64
N PHE A 65 -13.16 7.96 -9.73
CA PHE A 65 -11.69 7.88 -9.76
C PHE A 65 -11.01 9.13 -10.33
N LYS A 66 -11.77 10.21 -10.57
CA LYS A 66 -11.22 11.50 -10.99
C LYS A 66 -10.19 12.00 -9.98
N LEU A 67 -9.15 12.69 -10.45
CA LEU A 67 -8.14 13.27 -9.57
C LEU A 67 -8.78 14.27 -8.60
N HIS A 68 -8.54 14.09 -7.30
CA HIS A 68 -9.01 15.01 -6.27
C HIS A 68 -7.89 16.00 -5.92
N PRO A 69 -8.16 17.30 -5.74
CA PRO A 69 -7.13 18.29 -5.41
C PRO A 69 -6.33 17.92 -4.16
N ASP A 70 -6.99 17.44 -3.11
CA ASP A 70 -6.32 17.05 -1.85
C ASP A 70 -5.60 15.69 -1.91
N ALA A 71 -5.60 15.01 -3.08
CA ALA A 71 -4.84 13.76 -3.23
C ALA A 71 -3.32 14.00 -3.35
N GLU A 72 -2.89 15.26 -3.53
CA GLU A 72 -1.52 15.69 -3.65
C GLU A 72 -1.06 16.36 -2.34
N PRO A 73 -0.39 15.64 -1.42
CA PRO A 73 0.06 16.24 -0.17
C PRO A 73 1.22 17.20 -0.42
N LYS A 74 1.29 18.29 0.35
CA LYS A 74 2.36 19.30 0.28
C LYS A 74 3.77 18.71 0.32
N SER A 75 3.98 17.63 1.10
CA SER A 75 5.26 16.94 1.17
C SER A 75 5.69 16.35 -0.18
N ARG A 76 4.74 15.85 -0.98
CA ARG A 76 5.00 15.33 -2.32
C ARG A 76 5.25 16.47 -3.30
N CYS A 77 4.47 17.55 -3.26
CA CYS A 77 4.74 18.77 -4.04
C CYS A 77 6.15 19.32 -3.80
N ASN A 78 6.60 19.28 -2.55
CA ASN A 78 7.89 19.79 -2.13
C ASN A 78 9.04 18.78 -2.29
N ASN A 79 8.80 17.61 -2.91
CA ASN A 79 9.76 16.53 -3.12
C ASN A 79 10.49 16.07 -1.83
N LEU A 80 9.79 16.10 -0.69
CA LEU A 80 10.35 15.65 0.58
C LEU A 80 10.42 14.12 0.62
N LEU A 81 11.61 13.59 0.90
CA LEU A 81 11.83 12.16 1.02
C LEU A 81 11.16 11.62 2.30
N ARG A 82 10.21 10.70 2.14
CA ARG A 82 9.50 10.06 3.26
C ARG A 82 10.09 8.71 3.65
N PHE A 83 10.49 7.91 2.66
CA PHE A 83 11.05 6.58 2.85
C PHE A 83 12.42 6.52 2.20
N GLN A 84 13.46 6.26 3.00
CA GLN A 84 14.81 6.08 2.48
C GLN A 84 14.94 4.70 1.83
N ILE A 85 15.57 4.64 0.67
CA ILE A 85 15.91 3.37 0.02
C ILE A 85 17.19 2.85 0.68
N ASN A 86 17.19 1.57 1.07
CA ASN A 86 18.40 0.95 1.61
C ASN A 86 19.48 0.91 0.52
N PRO A 87 20.70 1.39 0.80
CA PRO A 87 21.75 1.46 -0.22
C PRO A 87 22.34 0.10 -0.59
N ALA A 88 22.22 -0.92 0.28
CA ALA A 88 22.66 -2.29 -0.01
C ALA A 88 21.74 -3.34 0.64
N PRO A 89 21.72 -4.59 0.16
CA PRO A 89 21.12 -5.72 0.87
C PRO A 89 21.78 -5.94 2.23
N ASN A 90 21.00 -6.30 3.26
CA ASN A 90 21.46 -6.47 4.65
C ASN A 90 22.13 -5.21 5.25
N TRP A 91 21.65 -4.03 4.84
CA TRP A 91 22.10 -2.76 5.39
C TRP A 91 21.74 -2.66 6.88
N GLY A 92 22.75 -2.50 7.73
CA GLY A 92 22.57 -2.42 9.18
C GLY A 92 23.84 -2.79 9.93
N PRO A 93 23.78 -2.81 11.27
CA PRO A 93 24.89 -3.25 12.11
C PRO A 93 25.35 -4.66 11.70
N LYS A 94 26.58 -4.77 11.22
CA LYS A 94 27.19 -6.07 10.89
C LYS A 94 27.42 -6.88 12.16
N CYS A 95 27.66 -8.19 11.99
CA CYS A 95 28.07 -9.05 13.10
C CYS A 95 29.23 -8.43 13.89
N ARG A 96 29.16 -8.54 15.22
CA ARG A 96 30.25 -8.15 16.12
C ARG A 96 31.57 -8.77 15.61
N ALA A 97 32.63 -7.96 15.54
CA ALA A 97 33.94 -8.47 15.16
C ALA A 97 34.38 -9.59 16.11
N THR A 98 34.76 -10.74 15.55
CA THR A 98 35.35 -11.86 16.29
C THR A 98 36.82 -12.00 15.90
N THR A 99 37.70 -12.07 16.89
CA THR A 99 39.12 -12.40 16.65
C THR A 99 39.18 -13.87 16.19
N ARG A 100 39.58 -14.12 14.95
CA ARG A 100 39.97 -15.47 14.54
C ARG A 100 41.28 -15.82 15.24
N ARG A 101 41.28 -16.85 16.08
CA ARG A 101 42.53 -17.47 16.52
C ARG A 101 42.94 -18.45 15.41
N ASP A 102 43.99 -18.11 14.68
CA ASP A 102 44.62 -19.06 13.78
C ASP A 102 45.25 -20.17 14.64
N LEU A 103 44.60 -21.34 14.67
CA LEU A 103 45.16 -22.56 15.24
C LEU A 103 46.13 -23.16 14.21
N ALA A 104 47.33 -22.59 14.11
CA ALA A 104 48.41 -23.18 13.32
C ALA A 104 49.79 -22.76 13.86
N SER A 105 50.29 -23.53 14.84
CA SER A 105 51.73 -23.85 15.02
C SER A 105 51.94 -24.64 16.31
N CYS A 106 51.97 -25.98 16.18
CA CYS A 106 52.85 -26.88 16.94
C CYS A 106 53.41 -27.88 15.91
#